data_AF-A0AAP3F6V0-F1
#
_entry.id   AF-A0AAP3F6V0-F1
#
_cell.length_a   1.000
_cell.length_b   1.000
_cell.length_c   1.000
_cell.angle_alpha   90.00
_cell.angle_beta   90.00
_cell.angle_gamma   90.00
#
_symmetry.space_group_name_H-M   'P 1'
#
loop_
_entity.id
_entity.type
_entity.pdbx_description
1 polymer ?
#
loop_
_entity_poly.entity_id
_entity_poly.type
_entity_poly.pdbx_seq_one_letter_code
_entity_poly.pdbx_strand_id
1 'polypeptide(L)'
;MNKEHTQHIEWHDDNVIKQLISYAVGCMLGRYRLDKPGLHIAHPNPTDEEIAPYEYNGETWEIDDDGIMPLMPNDCGFSDNASARFADFIRVALGNEEHVENLNYVEKCLGKPLEQYFVKDFWKDHKKMYQNRPIYWLFSSKKGAFQVIAYMHRMNAYTAERVRSKYLLPYIEHLEAEIDKLDARRAELSTKETKQLQALQKQLDECREYHERLQVVAEQAISFDLDDGVVVNYAKFGDILQKIK
;
A
#
# COMPACT_ATOMS: atom_id res chain seq x y z
N MET A 1 41.67 33.11 9.04
CA MET A 1 40.37 33.26 8.34
C MET A 1 39.46 32.15 8.84
N ASN A 2 38.63 32.45 9.85
CA ASN A 2 37.57 31.54 10.27
C ASN A 2 36.51 31.53 9.18
N LYS A 3 36.28 30.37 8.55
CA LYS A 3 35.07 30.15 7.75
C LYS A 3 33.94 29.96 8.75
N GLU A 4 33.09 30.96 8.90
CA GLU A 4 31.77 30.77 9.51
C GLU A 4 31.04 29.71 8.70
N HIS A 5 30.83 28.53 9.29
CA HIS A 5 29.91 27.53 8.76
C HIS A 5 28.51 27.93 9.19
N THR A 6 27.89 28.80 8.40
CA THR A 6 26.45 29.05 8.47
C THR A 6 25.76 27.75 8.07
N GLN A 7 25.24 27.00 9.04
CA GLN A 7 24.36 25.86 8.77
C GLN A 7 23.07 26.41 8.15
N HIS A 8 22.97 26.36 6.83
CA HIS A 8 21.71 26.57 6.14
C HIS A 8 20.91 25.27 6.21
N ILE A 9 19.64 25.36 6.60
CA ILE A 9 18.70 24.25 6.46
C ILE A 9 18.48 24.04 4.97
N GLU A 10 18.94 22.90 4.44
CA GLU A 10 18.65 22.51 3.07
C GLU A 10 17.23 21.94 3.01
N TRP A 11 16.36 22.63 2.28
CA TRP A 11 14.98 22.23 2.10
C TRP A 11 14.89 21.16 1.02
N HIS A 12 14.34 20.00 1.38
CA HIS A 12 14.14 18.88 0.48
C HIS A 12 12.65 18.61 0.31
N ASP A 13 12.07 19.19 -0.74
CA ASP A 13 10.64 19.04 -1.08
C ASP A 13 10.19 17.57 -1.10
N ASP A 14 11.02 16.69 -1.66
CA ASP A 14 10.70 15.27 -1.78
C ASP A 14 10.62 14.58 -0.40
N ASN A 15 11.50 14.92 0.54
CA ASN A 15 11.46 14.37 1.89
C ASN A 15 10.19 14.78 2.63
N VAL A 16 9.77 16.04 2.50
CA VAL A 16 8.54 16.55 3.13
C VAL A 16 7.31 15.85 2.54
N ILE A 17 7.23 15.70 1.22
CA ILE A 17 6.11 15.00 0.56
C ILE A 17 6.09 13.51 0.90
N LYS A 18 7.24 12.84 1.00
CA LYS A 18 7.31 11.43 1.45
C LYS A 18 6.83 11.27 2.89
N GLN A 19 7.14 12.23 3.77
CA GLN A 19 6.63 12.24 5.14
C GLN A 19 5.11 12.48 5.18
N LEU A 20 4.59 13.41 4.36
CA LEU A 20 3.15 13.61 4.20
C LEU A 20 2.46 12.32 3.73
N ILE A 21 3.00 11.64 2.71
CA ILE A 21 2.45 10.37 2.24
C ILE A 21 2.50 9.30 3.33
N SER A 22 3.61 9.20 4.08
CA SER A 22 3.69 8.24 5.20
C SER A 22 2.67 8.55 6.30
N TYR A 23 2.39 9.82 6.58
CA TYR A 23 1.36 10.24 7.51
C TYR A 23 -0.04 9.90 6.98
N ALA A 24 -0.31 10.23 5.72
CA ALA A 24 -1.56 9.93 5.04
C ALA A 24 -1.88 8.43 5.06
N VAL A 25 -0.91 7.56 4.74
CA VAL A 25 -1.06 6.10 4.85
C VAL A 25 -1.33 5.68 6.30
N GLY A 26 -0.75 6.37 7.28
CA GLY A 26 -1.09 6.17 8.69
C GLY A 26 -2.54 6.53 9.02
N CYS A 27 -3.10 7.60 8.45
CA CYS A 27 -4.53 7.93 8.59
C CYS A 27 -5.42 6.92 7.85
N MET A 28 -5.02 6.46 6.67
CA MET A 28 -5.75 5.44 5.89
C MET A 28 -5.86 4.14 6.69
N LEU A 29 -4.77 3.66 7.27
CA LEU A 29 -4.72 2.40 8.02
C LEU A 29 -5.14 2.54 9.50
N GLY A 30 -5.51 3.74 9.95
CA GLY A 30 -6.04 4.03 11.29
C GLY A 30 -4.99 4.25 12.38
N ARG A 31 -3.70 4.29 12.02
CA ARG A 31 -2.61 4.59 12.96
C ARG A 31 -2.69 6.01 13.51
N TYR A 32 -3.15 6.94 12.69
CA TYR A 32 -3.39 8.34 13.06
C TYR A 32 -4.84 8.70 12.74
N ARG A 33 -5.32 9.79 13.33
CA ARG A 33 -6.56 10.44 12.92
C ARG A 33 -6.29 11.92 12.64
N LEU A 34 -7.06 12.49 11.72
CA LEU A 34 -6.98 13.91 11.39
C LEU A 34 -7.53 14.80 12.53
N ASP A 35 -8.50 14.30 13.30
CA ASP A 35 -9.21 15.03 14.36
C ASP A 35 -8.58 14.91 15.75
N LYS A 36 -7.48 14.13 15.91
CA LYS A 36 -6.85 13.87 17.21
C LYS A 36 -5.32 13.86 17.10
N PRO A 37 -4.59 14.43 18.07
CA PRO A 37 -3.13 14.35 18.09
C PRO A 37 -2.64 12.96 18.51
N GLY A 38 -1.46 12.57 18.00
CA GLY A 38 -0.77 11.34 18.43
C GLY A 38 -1.25 10.07 17.73
N LEU A 39 -0.84 8.92 18.28
CA LEU A 39 -1.24 7.61 17.78
C LEU A 39 -2.69 7.32 18.15
N HIS A 40 -3.42 6.74 17.19
CA HIS A 40 -4.78 6.23 17.38
C HIS A 40 -4.73 4.70 17.55
N ILE A 41 -4.73 3.92 16.46
CA ILE A 41 -4.56 2.46 16.56
C ILE A 41 -3.07 2.12 16.55
N ALA A 42 -2.57 1.58 17.66
CA ALA A 42 -1.21 1.06 17.81
C ALA A 42 -1.16 -0.21 18.68
N HIS A 43 -2.23 -1.01 18.66
CA HIS A 43 -2.39 -2.24 19.42
C HIS A 43 -3.23 -3.25 18.62
N PRO A 44 -3.16 -4.56 18.93
CA PRO A 44 -3.92 -5.58 18.24
C PRO A 44 -5.41 -5.46 18.55
N ASN A 45 -6.22 -6.00 17.63
CA ASN A 45 -7.68 -6.08 17.76
C ASN A 45 -8.34 -4.73 18.11
N PRO A 46 -8.20 -3.70 17.25
CA PRO A 46 -8.92 -2.45 17.45
C PRO A 46 -10.43 -2.71 17.50
N THR A 47 -11.13 -1.90 18.28
CA THR A 47 -12.59 -1.96 18.41
C THR A 47 -13.27 -1.39 17.17
N ASP A 48 -14.53 -1.75 16.94
CA ASP A 48 -15.34 -1.21 15.84
C ASP A 48 -15.44 0.34 15.91
N GLU A 49 -15.44 0.90 17.11
CA GLU A 49 -15.44 2.36 17.32
C GLU A 49 -14.11 3.00 16.90
N GLU A 50 -12.97 2.32 17.10
CA GLU A 50 -11.67 2.85 16.70
C GLU A 50 -11.47 2.85 15.19
N ILE A 51 -12.11 1.93 14.47
CA ILE A 51 -12.08 1.88 13.00
C ILE A 51 -13.26 2.62 12.35
N ALA A 52 -14.18 3.15 13.15
CA ALA A 52 -15.35 3.85 12.64
C ALA A 52 -14.97 5.10 11.84
N PRO A 53 -15.71 5.42 10.76
CA PRO A 53 -15.58 6.70 10.07
C PRO A 53 -15.78 7.88 11.02
N TYR A 54 -15.14 9.01 10.69
CA TYR A 54 -15.25 10.23 11.49
C TYR A 54 -15.25 11.47 10.62
N GLU A 55 -15.79 12.57 11.14
CA GLU A 55 -15.86 13.84 10.45
C GLU A 55 -14.57 14.65 10.62
N TYR A 56 -14.08 15.24 9.54
CA TYR A 56 -13.00 16.21 9.54
C TYR A 56 -13.23 17.24 8.44
N ASN A 57 -13.13 18.55 8.78
CA ASN A 57 -13.41 19.65 7.85
C ASN A 57 -14.78 19.56 7.12
N GLY A 58 -15.79 18.95 7.76
CA GLY A 58 -17.12 18.78 7.17
C GLY A 58 -17.21 17.66 6.13
N GLU A 59 -16.19 16.80 6.06
CA GLU A 59 -16.11 15.62 5.21
C GLU A 59 -15.94 14.37 6.08
N THR A 60 -16.58 13.27 5.69
CA THR A 60 -16.38 11.97 6.34
C THR A 60 -15.06 11.34 5.87
N TRP A 61 -14.20 10.95 6.82
CA TRP A 61 -13.00 10.15 6.57
C TRP A 61 -13.23 8.69 6.98
N GLU A 62 -12.97 7.77 6.05
CA GLU A 62 -13.08 6.33 6.28
C GLU A 62 -11.69 5.71 6.53
N ILE A 63 -11.53 5.12 7.72
CA ILE A 63 -10.39 4.27 8.05
C ILE A 63 -10.58 2.94 7.33
N ASP A 64 -9.47 2.34 6.89
CA ASP A 64 -9.46 1.00 6.32
C ASP A 64 -10.09 -0.02 7.26
N ASP A 65 -11.00 -0.86 6.79
CA ASP A 65 -11.74 -1.78 7.66
C ASP A 65 -10.89 -2.96 8.15
N ASP A 66 -9.94 -3.43 7.33
CA ASP A 66 -9.17 -4.64 7.62
C ASP A 66 -7.67 -4.44 7.87
N GLY A 67 -7.19 -3.21 7.67
CA GLY A 67 -5.80 -2.80 7.84
C GLY A 67 -4.88 -3.20 6.69
N ILE A 68 -5.42 -3.49 5.50
CA ILE A 68 -4.72 -3.93 4.30
C ILE A 68 -4.99 -2.95 3.16
N MET A 69 -3.94 -2.49 2.49
CA MET A 69 -4.07 -1.55 1.37
C MET A 69 -3.26 -2.01 0.15
N PRO A 70 -3.86 -2.08 -1.05
CA PRO A 70 -3.13 -2.38 -2.27
C PRO A 70 -2.11 -1.30 -2.65
N LEU A 71 -0.96 -1.74 -3.16
CA LEU A 71 0.08 -0.90 -3.78
C LEU A 71 0.22 -1.28 -5.26
N MET A 72 -0.89 -1.21 -5.98
CA MET A 72 -1.05 -1.75 -7.32
C MET A 72 -1.21 -0.62 -8.36
N PRO A 73 -1.01 -0.89 -9.65
CA PRO A 73 -1.42 0.04 -10.71
C PRO A 73 -2.91 0.40 -10.61
N ASN A 74 -3.29 1.60 -11.05
CA ASN A 74 -4.65 2.13 -10.88
C ASN A 74 -5.73 1.31 -11.60
N ASP A 75 -5.36 0.56 -12.64
CA ASP A 75 -6.25 -0.30 -13.40
C ASP A 75 -6.50 -1.67 -12.74
N CYS A 76 -5.95 -1.94 -11.56
CA CYS A 76 -6.07 -3.22 -10.85
C CYS A 76 -7.47 -3.60 -10.36
N GLY A 77 -8.45 -2.69 -10.46
CA GLY A 77 -9.83 -2.92 -10.05
C GLY A 77 -10.12 -2.70 -8.55
N PHE A 78 -9.14 -2.35 -7.73
CA PHE A 78 -9.32 -2.03 -6.31
C PHE A 78 -9.69 -0.56 -6.10
N SER A 79 -10.84 -0.30 -5.49
CA SER A 79 -11.26 1.07 -5.12
C SER A 79 -10.49 1.65 -3.94
N ASP A 80 -9.95 0.78 -3.08
CA ASP A 80 -9.16 1.10 -1.89
C ASP A 80 -7.63 1.16 -2.16
N ASN A 81 -7.22 1.13 -3.43
CA ASN A 81 -5.81 1.23 -3.82
C ASN A 81 -5.17 2.55 -3.32
N ALA A 82 -3.89 2.50 -2.96
CA ALA A 82 -3.22 3.59 -2.23
C ALA A 82 -3.25 4.95 -2.92
N SER A 83 -3.17 4.99 -4.25
CA SER A 83 -3.26 6.23 -5.05
C SER A 83 -4.63 6.91 -4.91
N ALA A 84 -5.72 6.14 -5.00
CA ALA A 84 -7.09 6.64 -4.86
C ALA A 84 -7.33 7.12 -3.43
N ARG A 85 -6.90 6.35 -2.42
CA ARG A 85 -7.01 6.74 -1.01
C ARG A 85 -6.17 7.98 -0.68
N PHE A 86 -5.01 8.14 -1.28
CA PHE A 86 -4.21 9.35 -1.12
C PHE A 86 -4.86 10.58 -1.77
N ALA A 87 -5.46 10.41 -2.95
CA ALA A 87 -6.22 11.48 -3.56
C ALA A 87 -7.39 11.91 -2.65
N ASP A 88 -8.13 10.96 -2.09
CA ASP A 88 -9.21 11.27 -1.15
C ASP A 88 -8.69 11.88 0.17
N PHE A 89 -7.54 11.42 0.67
CA PHE A 89 -6.88 12.03 1.83
C PHE A 89 -6.59 13.51 1.61
N ILE A 90 -6.01 13.88 0.46
CA ILE A 90 -5.71 15.28 0.14
C ILE A 90 -7.00 16.10 0.08
N ARG A 91 -8.07 15.53 -0.50
CA ARG A 91 -9.40 16.16 -0.55
C ARG A 91 -9.94 16.47 0.84
N VAL A 92 -9.93 15.50 1.74
CA VAL A 92 -10.46 15.65 3.10
C VAL A 92 -9.56 16.52 3.98
N ALA A 93 -8.24 16.35 3.88
CA ALA A 93 -7.30 17.06 4.73
C ALA A 93 -7.11 18.52 4.34
N LEU A 94 -7.07 18.83 3.04
CA LEU A 94 -6.74 20.15 2.50
C LEU A 94 -7.91 20.85 1.78
N GLY A 95 -9.04 20.17 1.60
CA GLY A 95 -10.21 20.69 0.90
C GLY A 95 -10.21 20.43 -0.62
N ASN A 96 -11.34 20.75 -1.25
CA ASN A 96 -11.58 20.49 -2.68
C ASN A 96 -11.05 21.59 -3.61
N GLU A 97 -10.83 22.81 -3.11
CA GLU A 97 -10.57 24.00 -3.95
C GLU A 97 -9.31 23.86 -4.81
N GLU A 98 -8.23 23.35 -4.23
CA GLU A 98 -6.90 23.21 -4.87
C GLU A 98 -6.53 21.72 -5.03
N HIS A 99 -7.51 20.82 -5.13
CA HIS A 99 -7.27 19.37 -5.06
C HIS A 99 -6.33 18.88 -6.18
N VAL A 100 -6.57 19.34 -7.40
CA VAL A 100 -5.77 18.98 -8.58
C VAL A 100 -4.37 19.59 -8.49
N GLU A 101 -4.26 20.86 -8.08
CA GLU A 101 -3.00 21.55 -7.85
C GLU A 101 -2.15 20.84 -6.79
N ASN A 102 -2.76 20.43 -5.68
CA ASN A 102 -2.10 19.71 -4.60
C ASN A 102 -1.54 18.36 -5.06
N LEU A 103 -2.31 17.58 -5.82
CA LEU A 103 -1.84 16.30 -6.38
C LEU A 103 -0.71 16.50 -7.39
N ASN A 104 -0.85 17.49 -8.28
CA ASN A 104 0.21 17.85 -9.23
C ASN A 104 1.49 18.29 -8.52
N TYR A 105 1.37 19.03 -7.41
CA TYR A 105 2.52 19.44 -6.60
C TYR A 105 3.21 18.22 -5.95
N VAL A 106 2.44 17.28 -5.39
CA VAL A 106 2.96 16.02 -4.85
C VAL A 106 3.77 15.27 -5.91
N GLU A 107 3.21 15.06 -7.11
CA GLU A 107 3.89 14.36 -8.20
C GLU A 107 5.16 15.11 -8.68
N LYS A 108 5.09 16.44 -8.73
CA LYS A 108 6.25 17.29 -9.05
C LYS A 108 7.39 17.08 -8.04
N CYS A 109 7.10 17.07 -6.75
CA CYS A 109 8.09 16.85 -5.70
C CYS A 109 8.66 15.41 -5.73
N LEU A 110 7.84 14.42 -6.08
CA LEU A 110 8.28 13.04 -6.27
C LEU A 110 9.08 12.82 -7.57
N GLY A 111 8.93 13.73 -8.54
CA GLY A 111 9.50 13.61 -9.88
C GLY A 111 8.90 12.46 -10.70
N LYS A 112 7.71 11.98 -10.34
CA LYS A 112 7.01 10.87 -11.00
C LYS A 112 5.52 10.84 -10.62
N PRO A 113 4.69 10.12 -11.41
CA PRO A 113 3.30 9.91 -11.04
C PRO A 113 3.17 9.23 -9.67
N LEU A 114 2.17 9.63 -8.90
CA LEU A 114 1.91 9.14 -7.54
C LEU A 114 1.72 7.63 -7.51
N GLU A 115 1.00 7.08 -8.50
CA GLU A 115 0.83 5.65 -8.70
C GLU A 115 2.19 4.93 -8.80
N GLN A 116 3.11 5.45 -9.62
CA GLN A 116 4.43 4.83 -9.79
C GLN A 116 5.25 4.88 -8.49
N TYR A 117 5.10 5.94 -7.70
CA TYR A 117 5.73 6.04 -6.39
C TYR A 117 5.20 4.96 -5.43
N PHE A 118 3.87 4.79 -5.32
CA PHE A 118 3.29 3.76 -4.45
C PHE A 118 3.72 2.34 -4.84
N VAL A 119 3.68 2.01 -6.14
CA VAL A 119 4.04 0.67 -6.63
C VAL A 119 5.53 0.36 -6.42
N LYS A 120 6.42 1.32 -6.74
CA LYS A 120 7.86 1.03 -6.88
C LYS A 120 8.73 1.49 -5.72
N ASP A 121 8.34 2.54 -5.01
CA ASP A 121 9.24 3.29 -4.15
C ASP A 121 8.75 3.44 -2.71
N PHE A 122 7.43 3.54 -2.48
CA PHE A 122 6.85 3.69 -1.15
C PHE A 122 7.39 2.66 -0.16
N TRP A 123 7.42 1.37 -0.54
CA TRP A 123 7.95 0.31 0.33
C TRP A 123 9.41 0.54 0.72
N LYS A 124 10.25 1.01 -0.23
CA LYS A 124 11.68 1.24 0.03
C LYS A 124 11.86 2.38 1.02
N ASP A 125 11.13 3.48 0.81
CA ASP A 125 11.19 4.65 1.67
C ASP A 125 10.61 4.37 3.06
N HIS A 126 9.48 3.67 3.13
CA HIS A 126 8.89 3.17 4.38
C HIS A 126 9.87 2.28 5.13
N LYS A 127 10.41 1.24 4.49
CA LYS A 127 11.39 0.35 5.14
C LYS A 127 12.61 1.10 5.67
N LYS A 128 13.11 2.09 4.91
CA LYS A 128 14.23 2.93 5.31
C LYS A 128 13.89 3.81 6.53
N MET A 129 12.71 4.44 6.52
CA MET A 129 12.21 5.28 7.62
C MET A 129 12.18 4.51 8.94
N TYR A 130 11.77 3.24 8.90
CA TYR A 130 11.72 2.36 10.07
C TYR A 130 12.99 1.52 10.28
N GLN A 131 14.12 1.88 9.67
CA GLN A 131 15.42 1.22 9.89
C GLN A 131 15.37 -0.33 9.71
N ASN A 132 14.69 -0.80 8.64
CA ASN A 132 14.43 -2.22 8.37
C ASN A 132 13.58 -2.94 9.44
N ARG A 133 12.75 -2.20 10.18
CA ARG A 133 11.71 -2.72 11.09
C ARG A 133 10.35 -2.10 10.76
N PRO A 134 9.86 -2.29 9.52
CA PRO A 134 8.68 -1.61 9.03
C PRO A 134 7.42 -2.02 9.81
N ILE A 135 6.52 -1.06 10.03
CA ILE A 135 5.23 -1.30 10.71
C ILE A 135 4.10 -1.73 9.76
N TYR A 136 4.21 -1.35 8.49
CA TYR A 136 3.42 -1.94 7.41
C TYR A 136 4.24 -3.07 6.82
N TRP A 137 3.66 -4.24 6.58
CA TRP A 137 4.35 -5.39 6.02
C TRP A 137 3.85 -5.64 4.61
N LEU A 138 4.77 -5.65 3.65
CA LEU A 138 4.47 -5.85 2.24
C LEU A 138 4.33 -7.34 1.92
N PHE A 139 3.11 -7.76 1.63
CA PHE A 139 2.79 -9.02 0.96
C PHE A 139 2.96 -8.81 -0.54
N SER A 140 3.88 -9.54 -1.17
CA SER A 140 4.24 -9.30 -2.56
C SER A 140 4.58 -10.59 -3.28
N SER A 141 4.09 -10.72 -4.50
CA SER A 141 4.61 -11.71 -5.44
C SER A 141 6.05 -11.37 -5.82
N LYS A 142 6.78 -12.34 -6.40
CA LYS A 142 8.23 -12.30 -6.55
C LYS A 142 8.76 -11.12 -7.38
N LYS A 143 8.03 -10.69 -8.41
CA LYS A 143 8.37 -9.56 -9.28
C LYS A 143 7.41 -8.37 -9.08
N GLY A 144 6.54 -8.42 -8.06
CA GLY A 144 5.58 -7.37 -7.75
C GLY A 144 4.39 -7.32 -8.71
N ALA A 145 4.01 -8.44 -9.33
CA ALA A 145 2.73 -8.54 -10.04
C ALA A 145 1.53 -8.30 -9.11
N PHE A 146 1.63 -8.72 -7.84
CA PHE A 146 0.68 -8.44 -6.77
C PHE A 146 1.40 -7.86 -5.55
N GLN A 147 0.87 -6.79 -4.98
CA GLN A 147 1.44 -6.05 -3.85
C GLN A 147 0.35 -5.44 -2.96
N VAL A 148 0.32 -5.82 -1.69
CA VAL A 148 -0.49 -5.16 -0.65
C VAL A 148 0.34 -4.95 0.61
N ILE A 149 0.07 -3.89 1.35
CA ILE A 149 0.64 -3.69 2.70
C ILE A 149 -0.40 -3.99 3.76
N ALA A 150 0.00 -4.65 4.84
CA ALA A 150 -0.84 -4.83 6.03
C ALA A 150 -0.23 -4.09 7.22
N TYR A 151 -1.05 -3.42 8.02
CA TYR A 151 -0.58 -2.74 9.23
C TYR A 151 -0.37 -3.72 10.37
N MET A 152 0.88 -3.96 10.79
CA MET A 152 1.25 -5.01 11.75
C MET A 152 0.47 -4.94 13.07
N HIS A 153 0.09 -3.75 13.53
CA HIS A 153 -0.66 -3.59 14.77
C HIS A 153 -2.11 -4.02 14.62
N ARG A 154 -2.64 -4.12 13.39
CA ARG A 154 -3.98 -4.61 13.08
C ARG A 154 -3.99 -6.03 12.52
N MET A 155 -2.82 -6.63 12.31
CA MET A 155 -2.72 -8.00 11.85
C MET A 155 -3.16 -8.98 12.94
N ASN A 156 -3.77 -10.08 12.51
CA ASN A 156 -4.14 -11.20 13.36
C ASN A 156 -3.92 -12.52 12.61
N ALA A 157 -4.31 -13.63 13.24
CA ALA A 157 -4.16 -14.99 12.69
C ALA A 157 -4.73 -15.16 11.27
N TYR A 158 -5.72 -14.35 10.89
CA TYR A 158 -6.43 -14.45 9.62
C TYR A 158 -5.98 -13.43 8.58
N THR A 159 -4.99 -12.56 8.87
CA THR A 159 -4.56 -11.55 7.90
C THR A 159 -4.04 -12.16 6.60
N ALA A 160 -3.22 -13.22 6.67
CA ALA A 160 -2.71 -13.87 5.45
C ALA A 160 -3.85 -14.46 4.60
N GLU A 161 -4.85 -15.07 5.25
CA GLU A 161 -6.05 -15.55 4.56
C GLU A 161 -6.86 -14.39 3.96
N ARG A 162 -6.97 -13.26 4.65
CA ARG A 162 -7.66 -12.08 4.13
C ARG A 162 -6.96 -11.48 2.92
N VAL A 163 -5.63 -11.35 2.95
CA VAL A 163 -4.81 -10.98 1.78
C VAL A 163 -5.11 -11.92 0.61
N ARG A 164 -5.23 -13.23 0.87
CA ARG A 164 -5.54 -14.23 -0.16
C ARG A 164 -6.96 -14.06 -0.73
N SER A 165 -7.96 -14.02 0.14
CA SER A 165 -9.38 -14.12 -0.25
C SER A 165 -9.98 -12.79 -0.72
N LYS A 166 -9.54 -11.66 -0.17
CA LYS A 166 -10.10 -10.33 -0.46
C LYS A 166 -9.30 -9.54 -1.49
N TYR A 167 -8.05 -9.91 -1.73
CA TYR A 167 -7.16 -9.18 -2.64
C TYR A 167 -6.59 -10.08 -3.72
N LEU A 168 -5.79 -11.10 -3.39
CA LEU A 168 -5.09 -11.89 -4.41
C LEU A 168 -6.04 -12.63 -5.35
N LEU A 169 -7.04 -13.34 -4.81
CA LEU A 169 -8.01 -14.08 -5.64
C LEU A 169 -8.86 -13.16 -6.51
N PRO A 170 -9.46 -12.07 -5.99
CA PRO A 170 -10.13 -11.08 -6.83
C PRO A 170 -9.22 -10.47 -7.91
N TYR A 171 -7.93 -10.24 -7.62
CA TYR A 171 -6.99 -9.75 -8.62
C TYR A 171 -6.69 -10.79 -9.70
N ILE A 172 -6.60 -12.07 -9.35
CA ILE A 172 -6.49 -13.18 -10.31
C ILE A 172 -7.71 -13.20 -11.24
N GLU A 173 -8.91 -13.11 -10.69
CA GLU A 173 -10.16 -13.06 -11.48
C GLU A 173 -10.19 -11.84 -12.41
N HIS A 174 -9.72 -10.68 -11.94
CA HIS A 174 -9.58 -9.48 -12.75
C HIS A 174 -8.60 -9.69 -13.92
N LEU A 175 -7.42 -10.27 -13.67
CA LEU A 175 -6.44 -10.58 -14.71
C LEU A 175 -6.99 -11.55 -15.75
N GLU A 176 -7.69 -12.59 -15.32
CA GLU A 176 -8.35 -13.56 -16.20
C GLU A 176 -9.38 -12.88 -17.10
N ALA A 177 -10.23 -12.00 -16.54
CA ALA A 177 -11.22 -11.26 -17.30
C ALA A 177 -10.58 -10.31 -18.35
N GLU A 178 -9.48 -9.64 -18.02
CA GLU A 178 -8.77 -8.77 -18.98
C GLU A 178 -8.07 -9.57 -20.08
N ILE A 179 -7.53 -10.74 -19.76
CA ILE A 179 -6.96 -11.68 -20.73
C ILE A 179 -8.04 -12.17 -21.69
N ASP A 180 -9.19 -12.61 -21.18
CA ASP A 180 -10.31 -13.11 -21.97
C ASP A 180 -10.84 -12.04 -22.94
N LYS A 181 -10.93 -10.77 -22.50
CA LYS A 181 -11.32 -9.64 -23.35
C LYS A 181 -10.37 -9.43 -24.53
N LEU A 182 -9.07 -9.56 -24.31
CA LEU A 182 -8.07 -9.43 -25.38
C LEU A 182 -8.07 -10.67 -26.28
N ASP A 183 -8.24 -11.86 -25.71
CA ASP A 183 -8.25 -13.12 -26.44
C ASP A 183 -9.46 -13.29 -27.35
N ALA A 184 -10.63 -12.78 -26.95
CA ALA A 184 -11.82 -12.76 -27.78
C ALA A 184 -11.63 -12.05 -29.13
N ARG A 185 -10.66 -11.13 -29.22
CA ARG A 185 -10.30 -10.39 -30.44
C ARG A 185 -8.84 -10.55 -30.83
N ARG A 186 -8.24 -11.71 -30.50
CA ARG A 186 -6.80 -11.98 -30.65
C ARG A 186 -6.27 -11.69 -32.06
N ALA A 187 -7.05 -11.98 -33.10
CA ALA A 187 -6.67 -11.75 -34.50
C ALA A 187 -6.58 -10.26 -34.90
N GLU A 188 -7.22 -9.37 -34.12
CA GLU A 188 -7.34 -7.94 -34.38
C GLU A 188 -6.43 -7.09 -33.46
N LEU A 189 -5.67 -7.73 -32.57
CA LEU A 189 -4.84 -7.01 -31.61
C LEU A 189 -3.71 -6.25 -32.32
N SER A 190 -3.54 -4.99 -31.93
CA SER A 190 -2.34 -4.23 -32.25
C SER A 190 -1.10 -4.82 -31.57
N THR A 191 0.09 -4.40 -32.01
CA THR A 191 1.36 -4.76 -31.36
C THR A 191 1.39 -4.36 -29.88
N LYS A 192 0.75 -3.24 -29.51
CA LYS A 192 0.67 -2.79 -28.11
C LYS A 192 -0.21 -3.73 -27.29
N GLU A 193 -1.39 -4.07 -27.78
CA GLU A 193 -2.31 -4.98 -27.09
C GLU A 193 -1.77 -6.40 -27.01
N THR A 194 -1.05 -6.87 -28.03
CA THR A 194 -0.36 -8.16 -27.98
C THR A 194 0.68 -8.20 -26.85
N LYS A 195 1.44 -7.11 -26.65
CA LYS A 195 2.39 -7.01 -25.52
C LYS A 195 1.67 -6.94 -24.17
N GLN A 196 0.53 -6.24 -24.11
CA GLN A 196 -0.30 -6.17 -22.91
C GLN A 196 -0.83 -7.55 -22.52
N LEU A 197 -1.37 -8.31 -23.48
CA LEU A 197 -1.83 -9.69 -23.27
C LEU A 197 -0.71 -10.57 -22.69
N GLN A 198 0.50 -10.51 -23.28
CA GLN A 198 1.65 -11.26 -22.77
C GLN A 198 2.10 -10.81 -21.37
N ALA A 199 1.93 -9.53 -21.03
CA ALA A 199 2.25 -9.02 -19.70
C ALA A 199 1.22 -9.52 -18.67
N LEU A 200 -0.07 -9.45 -18.99
CA LEU A 200 -1.16 -9.95 -18.15
C LEU A 200 -1.03 -11.44 -17.88
N GLN A 201 -0.72 -12.25 -18.90
CA GLN A 201 -0.48 -13.69 -18.74
C GLN A 201 0.69 -13.98 -17.78
N LYS A 202 1.79 -13.23 -17.89
CA LYS A 202 2.93 -13.35 -16.96
C LYS A 202 2.57 -12.93 -15.54
N GLN A 203 1.76 -11.89 -15.38
CA GLN A 203 1.26 -11.45 -14.07
C GLN A 203 0.35 -12.51 -13.46
N LEU A 204 -0.54 -13.11 -14.25
CA LEU A 204 -1.45 -14.17 -13.82
C LEU A 204 -0.68 -15.41 -13.35
N ASP A 205 0.30 -15.87 -14.13
CA ASP A 205 1.15 -17.01 -13.76
C ASP A 205 1.89 -16.74 -12.44
N GLU A 206 2.43 -15.54 -12.27
CA GLU A 206 3.10 -15.13 -11.04
C GLU A 206 2.14 -15.05 -9.84
N CYS A 207 0.92 -14.55 -10.04
CA CYS A 207 -0.10 -14.48 -9.00
C CYS A 207 -0.56 -15.88 -8.56
N ARG A 208 -0.66 -16.83 -9.50
CA ARG A 208 -0.97 -18.25 -9.19
C ARG A 208 0.16 -18.92 -8.40
N GLU A 209 1.43 -18.73 -8.80
CA GLU A 209 2.58 -19.21 -8.01
C GLU A 209 2.62 -18.59 -6.61
N TYR A 210 2.29 -17.30 -6.50
CA TYR A 210 2.21 -16.62 -5.21
C TYR A 210 1.04 -17.13 -4.36
N HIS A 211 -0.10 -17.43 -4.98
CA HIS A 211 -1.28 -17.99 -4.32
C HIS A 211 -0.98 -19.31 -3.62
N GLU A 212 -0.28 -20.23 -4.29
CA GLU A 212 0.10 -21.53 -3.70
C GLU A 212 0.92 -21.36 -2.42
N ARG A 213 1.88 -20.44 -2.42
CA ARG A 213 2.70 -20.13 -1.24
C ARG A 213 1.91 -19.42 -0.14
N LEU A 214 1.09 -18.44 -0.52
CA LEU A 214 0.25 -17.69 0.40
C LEU A 214 -0.78 -18.59 1.09
N GLN A 215 -1.39 -19.53 0.37
CA GLN A 215 -2.35 -20.48 0.93
C GLN A 215 -1.72 -21.32 2.06
N VAL A 216 -0.53 -21.88 1.84
CA VAL A 216 0.17 -22.70 2.86
C VAL A 216 0.43 -21.90 4.14
N VAL A 217 0.77 -20.61 4.03
CA VAL A 217 0.98 -19.75 5.20
C VAL A 217 -0.35 -19.29 5.82
N ALA A 218 -1.38 -19.04 5.01
CA ALA A 218 -2.71 -18.68 5.49
C ALA A 218 -3.34 -19.80 6.34
N GLU A 219 -3.17 -21.07 5.92
CA GLU A 219 -3.66 -22.25 6.66
C GLU A 219 -3.00 -22.42 8.04
N GLN A 220 -1.81 -21.85 8.25
CA GLN A 220 -1.13 -21.90 9.55
C GLN A 220 -1.75 -20.93 10.58
N ALA A 221 -2.61 -20.00 10.15
CA ALA A 221 -3.29 -19.03 11.00
C ALA A 221 -2.34 -18.32 11.99
N ILE A 222 -1.22 -17.81 11.46
CA ILE A 222 -0.10 -17.31 12.27
C ILE A 222 -0.54 -16.11 13.12
N SER A 223 -0.54 -16.30 14.44
CA SER A 223 -0.63 -15.22 15.42
C SER A 223 0.76 -14.85 15.93
N PHE A 224 0.93 -13.61 16.38
CA PHE A 224 2.19 -13.12 16.93
C PHE A 224 1.98 -12.05 18.00
N ASP A 225 2.97 -11.92 18.89
CA ASP A 225 3.02 -10.90 19.93
C ASP A 225 3.84 -9.72 19.44
N LEU A 226 3.33 -8.49 19.57
CA LEU A 226 4.05 -7.28 19.16
C LEU A 226 5.37 -7.10 19.93
N ASP A 227 5.45 -7.59 21.16
CA ASP A 227 6.61 -7.45 22.04
C ASP A 227 7.81 -8.32 21.60
N ASP A 228 7.59 -9.37 20.79
CA ASP A 228 8.66 -10.14 20.14
C ASP A 228 9.50 -9.28 19.17
N GLY A 229 8.94 -8.15 18.75
CA GLY A 229 9.55 -7.20 17.83
C GLY A 229 9.47 -7.63 16.37
N VAL A 230 9.59 -6.63 15.48
CA VAL A 230 9.33 -6.79 14.04
C VAL A 230 10.12 -7.92 13.40
N VAL A 231 11.42 -8.05 13.67
CA VAL A 231 12.27 -9.04 12.98
C VAL A 231 11.84 -10.48 13.28
N VAL A 232 11.50 -10.78 14.53
CA VAL A 232 11.08 -12.12 14.95
C VAL A 232 9.72 -12.45 14.35
N ASN A 233 8.78 -11.50 14.41
CA ASN A 233 7.44 -11.72 13.87
C ASN A 233 7.41 -11.81 12.35
N TYR A 234 8.17 -10.96 11.65
CA TYR A 234 8.25 -10.96 10.19
C TYR A 234 8.75 -12.30 9.65
N ALA A 235 9.71 -12.92 10.35
CA ALA A 235 10.28 -14.21 9.96
C ALA A 235 9.25 -15.36 9.99
N LYS A 236 8.20 -15.26 10.82
CA LYS A 236 7.13 -16.26 10.91
C LYS A 236 6.38 -16.41 9.58
N PHE A 237 6.30 -15.35 8.76
CA PHE A 237 5.58 -15.34 7.49
C PHE A 237 6.44 -15.76 6.28
N GLY A 238 7.72 -16.11 6.48
CA GLY A 238 8.54 -16.69 5.41
C GLY A 238 8.64 -15.81 4.14
N ASP A 239 8.40 -16.42 2.98
CA ASP A 239 8.65 -15.83 1.66
C ASP A 239 7.39 -15.23 0.99
N ILE A 240 6.27 -15.16 1.72
CA ILE A 240 5.08 -14.42 1.27
C ILE A 240 5.20 -12.91 1.55
N LEU A 241 6.14 -12.54 2.42
CA LEU A 241 6.49 -11.16 2.70
C LEU A 241 7.77 -10.73 1.97
N GLN A 242 7.84 -9.46 1.56
CA GLN A 242 9.01 -8.89 0.90
C GLN A 242 10.21 -8.83 1.86
N LYS A 243 11.36 -9.38 1.45
CA LYS A 243 12.56 -9.40 2.30
C LYS A 243 12.95 -8.02 2.86
N ILE A 244 13.08 -7.94 4.18
CA ILE A 244 13.52 -6.72 4.89
C ILE A 244 15.04 -6.64 5.08
N LYS A 245 15.77 -7.76 4.91
CA LYS A 245 17.23 -7.89 4.95
C LYS A 245 17.72 -8.90 3.91
#